data_AF-A0AAN6MKP7-F1
#
_entry.id   AF-A0AAN6MKP7-F1
#
_cell.length_a   1.000
_cell.length_b   1.000
_cell.length_c   1.000
_cell.angle_alpha   90.00
_cell.angle_beta   90.00
_cell.angle_gamma   90.00
#
_symmetry.space_group_name_H-M   'P 1'
#
loop_
_entity.id
_entity.type
_entity.pdbx_description
1 polymer ?
#
loop_
_entity_poly.entity_id
_entity_poly.type
_entity_poly.pdbx_seq_one_letter_code
_entity_poly.pdbx_strand_id
1 'polypeptide(L)'
;YNARFGDPETQTMMMLLAPDCDLAAILLACCTETLDQVSVPVLPGFACNVVIAAGGYLDSYPRGDVITLAPCPKGKLLLILPLVPLMLSLGVQIFHAGTERDATGELKTAGGRVLSVAAYGSSLEEAVALAYEGVKSVQFNGMFYRRDIASRYEPLCPLEQRGR
;
A
#
# COMPACT_ATOMS: atom_id res chain seq x y z
N TYR A 1 -3.69 -18.86 -12.31
CA TYR A 1 -2.60 -17.87 -12.45
C TYR A 1 -3.20 -16.54 -12.87
N ASN A 2 -2.65 -15.43 -12.37
CA ASN A 2 -3.03 -14.08 -12.78
C ASN A 2 -1.92 -13.48 -13.64
N ALA A 3 -2.27 -12.71 -14.67
CA ALA A 3 -1.33 -12.07 -15.59
C ALA A 3 -1.15 -10.56 -15.31
N ARG A 4 -1.37 -10.14 -14.05
CA ARG A 4 -1.32 -8.74 -13.63
C ARG A 4 -0.92 -8.62 -12.17
N PHE A 5 -0.55 -7.40 -11.79
CA PHE A 5 -0.27 -7.01 -10.41
C PHE A 5 -1.46 -7.25 -9.47
N GLY A 6 -1.18 -7.81 -8.29
CA GLY A 6 -2.15 -8.07 -7.23
C GLY A 6 -2.75 -6.78 -6.66
N ASP A 7 -3.99 -6.83 -6.17
CA ASP A 7 -4.56 -5.75 -5.37
C ASP A 7 -5.26 -6.41 -4.18
N PRO A 8 -4.66 -6.38 -2.97
CA PRO A 8 -3.82 -5.29 -2.47
C PRO A 8 -2.30 -5.60 -2.33
N GLU A 9 -1.79 -6.62 -3.03
CA GLU A 9 -0.39 -7.05 -2.91
C GLU A 9 0.60 -6.01 -3.47
N THR A 10 0.24 -5.31 -4.54
CA THR A 10 1.14 -4.37 -5.23
C THR A 10 1.50 -3.19 -4.36
N GLN A 11 0.55 -2.63 -3.62
CA GLN A 11 0.77 -1.54 -2.66
C GLN A 11 1.83 -1.94 -1.61
N THR A 12 1.85 -3.22 -1.22
CA THR A 12 2.88 -3.75 -0.30
C THR A 12 4.23 -3.85 -0.99
N MET A 13 4.29 -4.41 -2.20
CA MET A 13 5.54 -4.56 -2.96
C MET A 13 6.18 -3.22 -3.32
N MET A 14 5.37 -2.20 -3.65
CA MET A 14 5.88 -0.86 -3.99
C MET A 14 6.61 -0.19 -2.82
N MET A 15 6.25 -0.52 -1.57
CA MET A 15 6.96 -0.02 -0.38
C MET A 15 8.38 -0.60 -0.24
N LEU A 16 8.68 -1.70 -0.93
CA LEU A 16 9.95 -2.41 -0.84
C LEU A 16 10.88 -2.15 -2.03
N LEU A 17 10.46 -1.36 -3.02
CA LEU A 17 11.37 -0.93 -4.08
C LEU A 17 12.41 0.03 -3.50
N ALA A 18 13.68 -0.19 -3.82
CA ALA A 18 14.73 0.74 -3.39
C ALA A 18 14.50 2.13 -4.01
N PRO A 19 14.94 3.22 -3.36
CA PRO A 19 14.75 4.58 -3.89
C PRO A 19 15.31 4.75 -5.30
N ASP A 20 16.44 4.14 -5.61
CA ASP A 20 17.08 4.17 -6.93
C ASP A 20 16.43 3.23 -7.96
N CYS A 21 15.36 2.52 -7.59
CA CYS A 21 14.61 1.65 -8.51
C CYS A 21 13.76 2.49 -9.49
N ASP A 22 14.11 2.45 -10.77
CA ASP A 22 13.27 3.00 -11.85
C ASP A 22 12.25 1.95 -12.33
N LEU A 23 11.05 2.00 -11.76
CA LEU A 23 9.96 1.10 -12.15
C LEU A 23 9.56 1.25 -13.62
N ALA A 24 9.65 2.46 -14.19
CA ALA A 24 9.29 2.68 -15.59
C ALA A 24 10.30 2.01 -16.52
N ALA A 25 11.60 2.10 -16.21
CA ALA A 25 12.65 1.39 -16.95
C ALA A 25 12.46 -0.13 -16.89
N ILE A 26 12.09 -0.69 -15.73
CA ILE A 26 11.81 -2.13 -15.58
C ILE A 26 10.61 -2.54 -16.44
N LEU A 27 9.50 -1.79 -16.39
CA LEU A 27 8.31 -2.10 -17.19
C LEU A 27 8.59 -1.98 -18.70
N LEU A 28 9.40 -1.00 -19.11
CA LEU A 28 9.84 -0.87 -20.49
C LEU A 28 10.68 -2.08 -20.92
N ALA A 29 11.66 -2.48 -20.09
CA ALA A 29 12.52 -3.62 -20.36
C ALA A 29 11.74 -4.94 -20.50
N CYS A 30 10.65 -5.12 -19.73
CA CYS A 30 9.73 -6.24 -19.92
C CYS A 30 9.05 -6.21 -21.30
N CYS A 31 8.63 -5.03 -21.78
CA CYS A 31 7.99 -4.86 -23.08
C CYS A 31 8.97 -5.01 -24.26
N THR A 32 10.25 -4.74 -24.04
CA THR A 32 11.30 -4.79 -25.08
C THR A 32 12.19 -6.02 -25.01
N GLU A 33 11.87 -7.00 -24.15
CA GLU A 33 12.64 -8.23 -23.97
C GLU A 33 14.10 -7.99 -23.54
N THR A 34 14.35 -6.93 -22.79
CA THR A 34 15.68 -6.54 -22.27
C THR A 34 15.73 -6.54 -20.74
N LEU A 35 14.92 -7.38 -20.10
CA LEU A 35 14.81 -7.43 -18.63
C LEU A 35 16.13 -7.83 -17.95
N ASP A 36 16.99 -8.58 -18.65
CA ASP A 36 18.34 -8.95 -18.21
C ASP A 36 19.31 -7.75 -18.14
N GLN A 37 18.93 -6.59 -18.69
CA GLN A 37 19.76 -5.38 -18.74
C GLN A 37 19.42 -4.37 -17.63
N VAL A 38 18.40 -4.66 -16.80
CA VAL A 38 17.98 -3.79 -15.70
C VAL A 38 18.06 -4.53 -14.37
N SER A 39 18.31 -3.79 -13.29
CA SER A 39 18.24 -4.30 -11.92
C SER A 39 16.91 -3.96 -11.27
N VAL A 40 16.40 -4.86 -10.42
CA VAL A 40 15.24 -4.60 -9.55
C VAL A 40 15.72 -4.55 -8.10
N PRO A 41 16.31 -3.43 -7.64
CA PRO A 41 16.80 -3.32 -6.28
C PRO A 41 15.62 -3.23 -5.30
N VAL A 42 15.71 -3.99 -4.20
CA VAL A 42 14.70 -4.03 -3.14
C VAL A 42 15.32 -3.63 -1.80
N LEU A 43 14.53 -2.95 -0.96
CA LEU A 43 14.92 -2.62 0.41
C LEU A 43 14.90 -3.87 1.30
N PRO A 44 15.89 -4.04 2.19
CA PRO A 44 15.78 -5.00 3.26
C PRO A 44 14.69 -4.55 4.24
N GLY A 45 13.92 -5.48 4.81
CA GLY A 45 12.89 -5.15 5.79
C GLY A 45 11.52 -5.68 5.40
N PHE A 46 10.47 -5.05 5.90
CA PHE A 46 9.09 -5.51 5.76
C PHE A 46 8.17 -4.38 5.35
N ALA A 47 7.11 -4.74 4.64
CA ALA A 47 6.00 -3.85 4.35
C ALA A 47 4.68 -4.51 4.74
N CYS A 48 3.75 -3.71 5.26
CA CYS A 48 2.40 -4.13 5.60
C CYS A 48 1.41 -3.16 4.97
N ASN A 49 0.31 -3.70 4.45
CA ASN A 49 -0.75 -2.92 3.83
C ASN A 49 -2.12 -3.29 4.40
N VAL A 50 -2.87 -2.29 4.84
CA VAL A 50 -4.21 -2.42 5.39
C VAL A 50 -5.19 -1.74 4.45
N VAL A 51 -6.10 -2.53 3.87
CA VAL A 51 -7.19 -2.01 3.05
C VAL A 51 -8.28 -1.47 3.95
N ILE A 52 -8.73 -0.26 3.64
CA ILE A 52 -9.88 0.40 4.22
C ILE A 52 -11.04 0.31 3.23
N ALA A 53 -12.14 -0.29 3.67
CA ALA A 53 -13.35 -0.52 2.88
C ALA A 53 -14.54 0.31 3.39
N ALA A 54 -15.51 0.52 2.52
CA ALA A 54 -16.81 1.08 2.87
C ALA A 54 -17.63 0.07 3.69
N GLY A 55 -18.46 0.58 4.60
CA GLY A 55 -19.31 -0.25 5.44
C GLY A 55 -20.28 -1.09 4.60
N GLY A 56 -20.39 -2.39 4.90
CA GLY A 56 -21.26 -3.31 4.17
C GLY A 56 -20.60 -4.04 2.98
N TYR A 57 -19.36 -3.70 2.61
CA TYR A 57 -18.59 -4.49 1.63
C TYR A 57 -18.34 -5.93 2.17
N LEU A 58 -18.51 -7.01 1.40
CA LEU A 58 -18.62 -7.16 -0.07
C LEU A 58 -20.01 -6.92 -0.70
N ASP A 59 -21.05 -6.73 0.10
CA ASP A 59 -22.44 -6.62 -0.35
C ASP A 59 -22.77 -5.17 -0.77
N SER A 60 -23.96 -4.65 -0.44
CA SER A 60 -24.32 -3.25 -0.70
C SER A 60 -23.56 -2.32 0.25
N TYR A 61 -22.81 -1.38 -0.32
CA TYR A 61 -22.10 -0.34 0.42
C TYR A 61 -22.53 1.06 -0.04
N PRO A 62 -22.62 2.05 0.87
CA PRO A 62 -22.89 3.43 0.51
C PRO A 62 -21.70 4.05 -0.23
N ARG A 63 -21.97 5.06 -1.04
CA ARG A 63 -20.97 5.91 -1.71
C ARG A 63 -21.23 7.36 -1.36
N GLY A 64 -20.22 8.20 -1.51
CA GLY A 64 -20.31 9.64 -1.29
C GLY A 64 -20.01 10.09 0.14
N ASP A 65 -19.56 9.18 1.02
CA ASP A 65 -19.13 9.56 2.36
C ASP A 65 -17.86 10.42 2.28
N VAL A 66 -17.86 11.54 3.01
CA VAL A 66 -16.71 12.46 3.05
C VAL A 66 -15.54 11.78 3.75
N ILE A 67 -14.39 11.79 3.08
CA ILE A 67 -13.14 11.23 3.58
C ILE A 67 -12.31 12.37 4.17
N THR A 68 -12.07 12.30 5.47
CA THR A 68 -11.16 13.19 6.18
C THR A 68 -9.79 12.53 6.30
N LEU A 69 -8.75 13.27 5.92
CA LEU A 69 -7.36 12.87 6.08
C LEU A 69 -6.67 13.81 7.08
N ALA A 70 -6.14 13.24 8.15
CA ALA A 70 -5.36 13.94 9.17
C ALA A 70 -3.87 13.55 9.07
N PRO A 71 -2.93 14.37 9.59
CA PRO A 71 -1.53 13.97 9.69
C PRO A 71 -1.37 12.63 10.44
N CYS A 72 -0.39 11.81 10.03
CA CYS A 72 -0.09 10.57 10.75
C CYS A 72 0.51 10.90 12.12
N PRO A 73 -0.01 10.32 13.23
CA PRO A 73 0.55 10.54 14.55
C PRO A 73 1.99 10.03 14.71
N LYS A 74 2.35 8.99 13.94
CA LYS A 74 3.69 8.38 13.96
C LYS A 74 4.14 8.06 12.53
N GLY A 75 5.23 8.69 12.11
CA GLY A 75 5.78 8.57 10.76
C GLY A 75 5.40 9.75 9.87
N LYS A 76 6.15 9.95 8.78
CA LYS A 76 5.79 10.94 7.76
C LYS A 76 4.66 10.36 6.92
N LEU A 77 3.48 10.99 7.00
CA LEU A 77 2.37 10.68 6.11
C LEU A 77 2.69 11.25 4.74
N LEU A 78 2.85 10.37 3.75
CA LEU A 78 2.95 10.81 2.36
C LEU A 78 1.63 10.53 1.66
N LEU A 79 0.85 11.61 1.47
CA LEU A 79 -0.20 11.66 0.46
C LEU A 79 0.51 11.65 -0.89
N ILE A 80 0.34 10.57 -1.65
CA ILE A 80 0.92 10.50 -3.00
C ILE A 80 0.17 11.53 -3.87
N LEU A 81 0.68 12.77 -3.89
CA LEU A 81 0.45 13.69 -4.99
C LEU A 81 1.22 13.16 -6.21
N PRO A 82 0.74 13.42 -7.44
CA PRO A 82 1.34 12.93 -8.68
C PRO A 82 2.80 13.37 -8.93
N LEU A 83 3.39 14.19 -8.05
CA LEU A 83 4.69 14.84 -8.23
C LEU A 83 5.69 14.59 -7.09
N VAL A 84 5.35 13.79 -6.08
CA VAL A 84 6.35 13.45 -5.04
C VAL A 84 7.15 12.24 -5.52
N PRO A 85 8.49 12.33 -5.63
CA PRO A 85 9.31 11.17 -5.95
C PRO A 85 9.05 10.04 -4.95
N LEU A 86 8.74 8.84 -5.46
CA LEU A 86 8.58 7.60 -4.70
C LEU A 86 9.79 7.35 -3.76
N MET A 87 10.93 7.96 -4.08
CA MET A 87 12.22 7.97 -3.35
C MET A 87 12.18 8.46 -1.90
N LEU A 88 11.18 9.26 -1.48
CA LEU A 88 11.17 9.86 -0.13
C LEU A 88 10.36 9.06 0.91
N SER A 89 10.03 7.80 0.62
CA SER A 89 8.96 7.04 1.28
C SER A 89 9.39 6.13 2.45
N LEU A 90 10.28 6.60 3.32
CA LEU A 90 10.48 5.94 4.62
C LEU A 90 9.34 6.36 5.57
N GLY A 91 8.19 5.70 5.45
CA GLY A 91 7.02 5.97 6.29
C GLY A 91 5.72 5.28 5.85
N VAL A 92 4.59 5.97 6.09
CA VAL A 92 3.23 5.54 5.78
C VAL A 92 2.78 6.19 4.47
N GLN A 93 2.28 5.37 3.54
CA GLN A 93 1.68 5.82 2.28
C GLN A 93 0.20 5.45 2.23
N ILE A 94 -0.63 6.37 1.73
CA ILE A 94 -2.05 6.13 1.46
C ILE A 94 -2.27 6.10 -0.04
N PHE A 95 -2.71 4.94 -0.53
CA PHE A 95 -3.11 4.74 -1.92
C PHE A 95 -4.62 4.90 -2.06
N HIS A 96 -5.02 5.68 -3.06
CA HIS A 96 -6.41 5.85 -3.43
C HIS A 96 -6.89 4.66 -4.28
N ALA A 97 -7.97 4.01 -3.84
CA ALA A 97 -8.66 2.97 -4.63
C ALA A 97 -10.01 3.53 -5.11
N GLY A 98 -11.11 3.22 -4.42
CA GLY A 98 -12.44 3.76 -4.72
C GLY A 98 -12.66 5.12 -4.06
N THR A 99 -12.00 6.16 -4.53
CA THR A 99 -12.24 7.55 -4.10
C THR A 99 -12.47 8.47 -5.28
N GLU A 100 -13.26 9.52 -5.09
CA GLU A 100 -13.43 10.60 -6.07
C GLU A 100 -13.37 11.96 -5.39
N ARG A 101 -13.17 13.02 -6.17
CA ARG A 101 -13.43 14.40 -5.72
C ARG A 101 -14.71 14.87 -6.36
N ASP A 102 -15.60 15.45 -5.57
CA ASP A 102 -16.82 16.04 -6.09
C ASP A 102 -16.58 17.44 -6.69
N ALA A 103 -17.67 18.12 -7.06
CA ALA A 103 -17.62 19.45 -7.64
C ALA A 103 -17.08 20.54 -6.70
N THR A 104 -17.10 20.33 -5.37
CA THR A 104 -16.52 21.26 -4.38
C THR A 104 -15.04 20.94 -4.11
N GLY A 105 -14.56 19.79 -4.60
CA GLY A 105 -13.20 19.30 -4.39
C GLY A 105 -13.07 18.40 -3.16
N GLU A 106 -14.17 18.08 -2.47
CA GLU A 106 -14.18 17.18 -1.31
C GLU A 106 -13.88 15.75 -1.73
N LEU A 107 -13.00 15.08 -0.99
CA LEU A 107 -12.66 13.69 -1.21
C LEU A 107 -13.79 12.79 -0.66
N LYS A 108 -14.32 11.91 -1.49
CA LYS A 108 -15.46 11.04 -1.16
C LYS A 108 -15.21 9.57 -1.49
N THR A 109 -15.94 8.68 -0.82
CA THR A 109 -15.96 7.24 -1.15
C THR A 109 -16.66 7.01 -2.48
N ALA A 110 -16.05 6.20 -3.36
CA ALA A 110 -16.57 5.90 -4.70
C ALA A 110 -16.54 4.39 -5.04
N GLY A 111 -16.10 3.53 -4.11
CA GLY A 111 -16.01 2.09 -4.32
C GLY A 111 -15.99 1.29 -3.01
N GLY A 112 -16.07 -0.03 -3.10
CA GLY A 112 -16.13 -0.91 -1.94
C GLY A 112 -14.82 -0.93 -1.15
N ARG A 113 -13.69 -1.06 -1.84
CA ARG A 113 -12.36 -0.79 -1.29
C ARG A 113 -12.03 0.68 -1.57
N VAL A 114 -11.80 1.46 -0.52
CA VAL A 114 -11.73 2.92 -0.60
C VAL A 114 -10.28 3.39 -0.62
N LEU A 115 -9.50 2.99 0.38
CA LEU A 115 -8.10 3.37 0.54
C LEU A 115 -7.26 2.16 0.90
N SER A 116 -5.96 2.24 0.65
CA SER A 116 -4.97 1.26 1.11
C SER A 116 -3.87 2.00 1.86
N VAL A 117 -3.67 1.64 3.13
CA VAL A 117 -2.63 2.24 3.97
C VAL A 117 -1.48 1.26 4.07
N ALA A 118 -0.38 1.59 3.40
CA ALA A 118 0.83 0.78 3.41
C ALA A 118 1.93 1.46 4.22
N ALA A 119 2.74 0.67 4.91
CA ALA A 119 3.90 1.16 5.63
C ALA A 119 5.07 0.22 5.47
N TYR A 120 6.26 0.80 5.48
CA TYR A 120 7.53 0.10 5.54
C TYR A 120 8.08 0.15 6.98
N GLY A 121 8.71 -0.94 7.42
CA GLY A 121 9.40 -1.04 8.70
C GLY A 121 10.62 -1.95 8.62
N SER A 122 11.56 -1.76 9.53
CA SER A 122 12.76 -2.60 9.63
C SER A 122 12.45 -4.02 10.13
N SER A 123 11.33 -4.18 10.85
CA SER A 123 10.72 -5.47 11.21
C SER A 123 9.26 -5.54 10.76
N LEU A 124 8.69 -6.76 10.74
CA LEU A 124 7.27 -6.94 10.43
C LEU A 124 6.37 -6.23 11.44
N GLU A 125 6.70 -6.35 12.72
CA GLU A 125 5.95 -5.73 13.82
C GLU A 125 5.92 -4.21 13.66
N GLU A 126 7.05 -3.60 13.29
CA GLU A 126 7.14 -2.17 13.00
C GLU A 126 6.28 -1.79 11.79
N ALA A 127 6.38 -2.52 10.68
CA ALA A 127 5.59 -2.24 9.48
C ALA A 127 4.08 -2.35 9.75
N VAL A 128 3.66 -3.38 10.49
CA VAL A 128 2.25 -3.57 10.90
C VAL A 128 1.80 -2.43 11.80
N ALA A 129 2.58 -2.08 12.83
CA ALA A 129 2.25 -1.01 13.74
C ALA A 129 2.11 0.34 13.01
N LEU A 130 3.04 0.66 12.11
CA LEU A 130 3.00 1.89 11.32
C LEU A 130 1.80 1.93 10.37
N ALA A 131 1.46 0.81 9.72
CA ALA A 131 0.28 0.74 8.85
C ALA A 131 -1.00 1.03 9.66
N TYR A 132 -1.14 0.44 10.85
CA TYR A 132 -2.28 0.72 11.73
C TYR A 132 -2.30 2.13 12.32
N GLU A 133 -1.14 2.74 12.60
CA GLU A 133 -1.07 4.17 12.95
C GLU A 133 -1.54 5.04 11.78
N GLY A 134 -1.14 4.69 10.55
CA GLY A 134 -1.59 5.35 9.33
C GLY A 134 -3.10 5.27 9.10
N VAL A 135 -3.74 4.15 9.45
CA VAL A 135 -5.20 4.01 9.35
C VAL A 135 -5.93 5.03 10.22
N LYS A 136 -5.35 5.46 11.35
CA LYS A 136 -5.96 6.48 12.24
C LYS A 136 -6.03 7.86 11.58
N SER A 137 -5.23 8.11 10.55
CA SER A 137 -5.28 9.33 9.75
C SER A 137 -6.50 9.41 8.83
N VAL A 138 -7.22 8.31 8.64
CA VAL A 138 -8.36 8.23 7.73
C VAL A 138 -9.65 8.12 8.53
N GLN A 139 -10.64 8.96 8.20
CA GLN A 139 -11.98 8.83 8.75
C GLN A 139 -13.03 9.07 7.66
N PHE A 140 -14.03 8.20 7.62
CA PHE A 140 -15.30 8.39 6.92
C PHE A 140 -16.37 7.50 7.57
N ASN A 141 -17.63 7.79 7.28
CA ASN A 141 -18.75 7.06 7.87
C ASN A 141 -18.76 5.57 7.44
N GLY A 142 -18.96 4.66 8.40
CA GLY A 142 -18.99 3.23 8.12
C GLY A 142 -17.65 2.59 7.73
N MET A 143 -16.52 3.29 7.91
CA MET A 143 -15.19 2.78 7.60
C MET A 143 -14.91 1.41 8.26
N PHE A 144 -14.48 0.44 7.47
CA PHE A 144 -14.12 -0.91 7.92
C PHE A 144 -12.71 -1.30 7.48
N TYR A 145 -11.98 -1.98 8.35
CA TYR A 145 -10.69 -2.60 8.03
C TYR A 145 -10.41 -3.75 9.01
N ARG A 146 -9.60 -4.72 8.56
CA ARG A 146 -9.16 -5.85 9.40
C ARG A 146 -8.08 -5.43 10.38
N ARG A 147 -8.11 -5.99 11.60
CA ARG A 147 -7.17 -5.71 12.70
C ARG A 147 -6.10 -6.79 12.91
N ASP A 148 -6.11 -7.81 12.06
CA ASP A 148 -5.29 -9.02 12.17
C ASP A 148 -4.39 -9.23 10.93
N ILE A 149 -4.11 -8.17 10.17
CA ILE A 149 -3.21 -8.27 9.01
C ILE A 149 -1.81 -8.69 9.48
N ALA A 150 -1.22 -9.64 8.75
CA ALA A 150 0.05 -10.30 9.07
C ALA A 150 0.09 -11.17 10.36
N SER A 151 -1.03 -11.36 11.05
CA SER A 151 -1.10 -12.18 12.29
C SER A 151 -0.71 -13.66 12.13
N ARG A 152 -0.75 -14.19 10.90
CA ARG A 152 -0.37 -15.57 10.56
C ARG A 152 1.01 -15.66 9.90
N TYR A 153 1.82 -14.61 9.98
CA TYR A 153 3.16 -14.67 9.44
C TYR A 153 4.00 -15.68 10.23
N GLU A 154 4.55 -16.65 9.50
CA GLU A 154 5.57 -17.54 10.00
C GLU A 154 6.85 -17.28 9.20
N PRO A 155 8.00 -17.02 9.85
CA PRO A 155 9.25 -16.82 9.14
C PRO A 155 9.58 -18.08 8.33
N LEU A 156 9.76 -17.91 7.02
CA LEU A 156 10.22 -19.00 6.18
C LEU A 156 11.61 -19.44 6.66
N CYS A 157 11.77 -20.73 6.94
CA CYS A 157 13.08 -21.33 7.13
C CYS A 157 13.98 -20.95 5.94
N PRO A 158 15.18 -20.39 6.17
CA PRO A 158 16.07 -19.94 5.10
C PRO A 158 16.27 -21.03 4.04
N LEU A 159 16.25 -20.64 2.77
CA LEU A 159 16.43 -21.58 1.65
C LEU A 159 17.72 -22.40 1.75
N GLU A 160 18.75 -21.88 2.43
CA GLU A 160 20.01 -22.58 2.71
C GLU A 160 19.87 -23.83 3.60
N GLN A 161 18.76 -23.96 4.34
CA GLN A 161 18.47 -25.13 5.18
C GLN A 161 17.51 -26.14 4.52
N ARG A 162 16.98 -25.83 3.34
CA ARG A 162 16.25 -26.80 2.52
C ARG A 162 17.29 -27.56 1.70
N GLY A 163 17.72 -28.70 2.25
CA GLY A 163 18.71 -29.58 1.62
C GLY A 163 18.40 -29.93 0.16
N ARG A 164 19.49 -30.23 -0.55
CA ARG A 164 19.63 -30.71 -1.94
C ARG A 164 18.46 -31.51 -2.49
#